data_AF-A0A5P0Z1G1-F1
#
_entry.id   AF-A0A5P0Z1G1-F1
#
_cell.length_a   1.000
_cell.length_b   1.000
_cell.length_c   1.000
_cell.angle_alpha   90.00
_cell.angle_beta   90.00
_cell.angle_gamma   90.00
#
_symmetry.space_group_name_H-M   'P 1'
#
loop_
_entity.id
_entity.type
_entity.pdbx_description
1 polymer ?
#
loop_
_entity_poly.entity_id
_entity_poly.type
_entity_poly.pdbx_seq_one_letter_code
_entity_poly.pdbx_strand_id
1 'polypeptide(L)'
;VCYYAYWASTELAEERGRYSSYKGSLWDRGILPQDSLKLLAEERGGYLEADMSSTMDWDSLRGRIKQYGMRNSNCVAIAPTATISNIIGVSACIEPTYQNLYVKSNLSGEFTVVNDYLVRDLKARGLWDEVMVADLKYFDGSLARIDRIPQD
;
A
#
# COMPACT_ATOMS: atom_id res chain seq x y z
N VAL A 1 -7.45 5.14 -4.16
CA VAL A 1 -8.13 4.29 -3.15
C VAL A 1 -8.95 5.12 -2.17
N CYS A 2 -8.36 6.02 -1.38
CA CYS A 2 -9.07 6.80 -0.36
C CYS A 2 -10.32 7.54 -0.89
N TYR A 3 -10.19 8.25 -2.01
CA TYR A 3 -11.31 8.94 -2.66
C TYR A 3 -12.55 8.04 -2.84
N TYR A 4 -12.35 6.87 -3.45
CA TYR A 4 -13.42 5.91 -3.71
C TYR A 4 -13.94 5.23 -2.45
N ALA A 5 -13.07 4.96 -1.47
CA ALA A 5 -13.50 4.40 -0.18
C ALA A 5 -14.46 5.37 0.55
N TYR A 6 -14.15 6.66 0.52
CA TYR A 6 -15.02 7.67 1.11
C TYR A 6 -16.30 7.83 0.29
N TRP A 7 -16.20 7.85 -1.04
CA TRP A 7 -17.36 7.89 -1.93
C TRP A 7 -18.34 6.73 -1.65
N ALA A 8 -17.85 5.50 -1.60
CA ALA A 8 -18.66 4.33 -1.28
C ALA A 8 -19.32 4.46 0.11
N SER A 9 -18.62 5.04 1.10
CA SER A 9 -19.21 5.31 2.41
C SER A 9 -20.34 6.34 2.35
N THR A 10 -20.28 7.32 1.44
CA THR A 10 -21.39 8.26 1.21
C THR A 10 -22.59 7.59 0.52
N GLU A 11 -22.37 6.68 -0.42
CA GLU A 11 -23.45 5.90 -1.06
C GLU A 11 -24.19 5.03 -0.04
N LEU A 12 -23.45 4.37 0.85
CA LEU A 12 -24.03 3.61 1.95
C LEU A 12 -24.75 4.52 2.97
N ALA A 13 -24.31 5.77 3.12
CA ALA A 13 -25.00 6.74 3.99
C ALA A 13 -26.32 7.21 3.39
N GLU A 14 -26.37 7.39 2.06
CA GLU A 14 -27.58 7.70 1.30
C GLU A 14 -28.60 6.56 1.41
N GLU A 15 -28.16 5.31 1.26
CA GLU A 15 -29.03 4.12 1.34
C GLU A 15 -29.46 3.79 2.78
N ARG A 16 -28.53 3.84 3.75
CA ARG A 16 -28.72 3.22 5.09
C ARG A 16 -28.68 4.22 6.24
N GLY A 17 -28.50 5.49 5.94
CA GLY A 17 -28.25 6.54 6.93
C GLY A 17 -26.80 6.57 7.41
N ARG A 18 -26.45 7.68 8.08
CA ARG A 18 -25.11 7.96 8.61
C ARG A 18 -24.79 7.07 9.83
N TYR A 19 -23.52 6.93 10.19
CA TYR A 19 -23.18 6.31 11.47
C TYR A 19 -23.64 7.18 12.65
N SER A 20 -23.88 6.56 13.81
CA SER A 20 -24.55 7.17 14.97
C SER A 20 -23.86 8.43 15.50
N SER A 21 -22.52 8.45 15.52
CA SER A 21 -21.71 9.58 15.98
C SER A 21 -21.19 10.49 14.84
N TYR A 22 -21.88 10.52 13.69
CA TYR A 22 -21.47 11.38 12.57
C TYR A 22 -21.49 12.87 12.91
N LYS A 23 -22.49 13.32 13.66
CA LYS A 23 -22.63 14.74 14.03
C LYS A 23 -21.48 15.20 14.92
N GLY A 24 -20.85 16.32 14.52
CA GLY A 24 -19.66 16.88 15.16
C GLY A 24 -18.34 16.22 14.75
N SER A 25 -18.35 15.13 13.97
CA SER A 25 -17.13 14.50 13.46
C SER A 25 -16.38 15.41 12.48
N LEU A 26 -15.13 15.06 12.18
CA LEU A 26 -14.35 15.74 11.13
C LEU A 26 -15.09 15.69 9.77
N TRP A 27 -15.77 14.60 9.45
CA TRP A 27 -16.57 14.48 8.23
C TRP A 27 -17.75 15.45 8.18
N ASP A 28 -18.48 15.62 9.29
CA ASP A 28 -19.60 16.59 9.41
C ASP A 28 -19.10 18.04 9.35
N ARG A 29 -17.87 18.29 9.81
CA ARG A 29 -17.17 19.57 9.68
C ARG A 29 -16.53 19.77 8.31
N GLY A 30 -16.61 18.78 7.43
CA GLY A 30 -15.99 18.82 6.11
C GLY A 30 -14.47 18.90 6.16
N ILE A 31 -13.82 18.23 7.12
CA ILE A 31 -12.37 18.10 7.25
C ILE A 31 -11.99 16.69 6.81
N LEU A 32 -11.27 16.57 5.68
CA LEU A 32 -10.79 15.30 5.14
C LEU A 32 -9.34 15.04 5.60
N PRO A 33 -8.79 13.82 5.44
CA PRO A 33 -7.45 13.48 5.92
C PRO A 33 -6.33 14.42 5.44
N GLN A 34 -6.38 14.90 4.19
CA GLN A 34 -5.42 15.89 3.69
C GLN A 34 -5.57 17.27 4.35
N ASP A 35 -6.77 17.62 4.82
CA ASP A 35 -7.01 18.85 5.59
C ASP A 35 -6.49 18.68 7.02
N SER A 36 -6.56 17.47 7.58
CA SER A 36 -6.00 17.16 8.91
C SER A 36 -4.49 17.37 8.99
N LEU A 37 -3.75 17.27 7.87
CA LEU A 37 -2.32 17.62 7.81
C LEU A 37 -2.10 19.12 8.04
N LYS A 38 -2.99 19.98 7.55
CA LYS A 38 -2.92 21.43 7.81
C LYS A 38 -3.17 21.73 9.28
N LEU A 39 -4.20 21.11 9.86
CA LEU A 39 -4.48 21.22 11.30
C LEU A 39 -3.28 20.74 12.13
N LEU A 40 -2.64 19.64 11.73
CA LEU A 40 -1.43 19.14 12.38
C LEU A 40 -0.27 20.15 12.30
N ALA A 41 -0.08 20.81 11.14
CA ALA A 41 0.96 21.81 10.98
C ALA A 41 0.72 23.02 11.89
N GLU A 42 -0.52 23.52 11.96
CA GLU A 42 -0.94 24.62 12.83
C GLU A 42 -0.65 24.30 14.31
N GLU A 43 -1.07 23.13 14.78
CA GLU A 43 -0.84 22.67 16.16
C GLU A 43 0.65 22.48 16.49
N ARG A 44 1.50 22.25 15.49
CA ARG A 44 2.97 22.15 15.63
C ARG A 44 3.68 23.51 15.55
N GLY A 45 2.94 24.62 15.50
CA GLY A 45 3.54 25.96 15.35
C GLY A 45 4.04 26.23 13.92
N GLY A 46 3.45 25.57 12.92
CA GLY A 46 3.76 25.74 11.50
C GLY A 46 4.82 24.78 10.95
N TYR A 47 5.45 23.95 11.79
CA TYR A 47 6.48 23.02 11.33
C TYR A 47 5.88 21.65 10.96
N LEU A 48 5.69 21.43 9.66
CA LEU A 48 5.38 20.13 9.07
C LEU A 48 5.93 20.08 7.63
N GLU A 49 6.82 19.12 7.38
CA GLU A 49 7.26 18.80 6.02
C GLU A 49 6.41 17.64 5.50
N ALA A 50 5.52 17.93 4.55
CA ALA A 50 4.69 16.95 3.87
C ALA A 50 4.35 17.44 2.46
N ASP A 51 4.28 16.53 1.48
CA ASP A 51 3.75 16.86 0.17
C ASP A 51 2.24 17.07 0.25
N MET A 52 1.76 18.20 -0.27
CA MET A 52 0.35 18.60 -0.25
C MET A 52 -0.28 18.56 -1.65
N SER A 53 0.37 17.92 -2.61
CA SER A 53 -0.12 17.83 -3.98
C SER A 53 -1.40 16.98 -4.05
N SER A 54 -2.21 17.22 -5.08
CA SER A 54 -3.45 16.49 -5.26
C SER A 54 -3.83 16.34 -6.73
N THR A 55 -4.42 15.20 -7.05
CA THR A 55 -4.83 14.83 -8.42
C THR A 55 -6.30 14.43 -8.54
N MET A 56 -7.02 14.34 -7.42
CA MET A 56 -8.43 13.93 -7.37
C MET A 56 -9.34 15.13 -7.08
N ASP A 57 -10.58 15.08 -7.55
CA ASP A 57 -11.60 16.11 -7.30
C ASP A 57 -12.23 15.98 -5.90
N TRP A 58 -11.50 16.44 -4.89
CA TRP A 58 -11.95 16.39 -3.50
C TRP A 58 -13.14 17.29 -3.19
N ASP A 59 -13.41 18.31 -4.00
CA ASP A 59 -14.51 19.24 -3.77
C ASP A 59 -15.86 18.58 -4.08
N SER A 60 -15.93 17.81 -5.18
CA SER A 60 -17.10 16.97 -5.47
C SER A 60 -17.40 15.98 -4.34
N LEU A 61 -16.37 15.29 -3.84
CA LEU A 61 -16.54 14.37 -2.71
C LEU A 61 -16.98 15.11 -1.44
N ARG A 62 -16.42 16.28 -1.15
CA ARG A 62 -16.82 17.10 0.01
C ARG A 62 -18.29 17.52 -0.08
N GLY A 63 -18.75 17.90 -1.27
CA GLY A 63 -20.15 18.19 -1.55
C GLY A 63 -21.06 16.99 -1.27
N ARG A 64 -20.66 15.81 -1.74
CA ARG A 64 -21.40 14.56 -1.51
C ARG A 64 -21.45 14.17 -0.03
N ILE A 65 -20.33 14.27 0.69
CA ILE A 65 -20.27 14.05 2.14
C ILE A 65 -21.18 15.03 2.87
N LYS A 66 -21.24 16.31 2.48
CA LYS A 66 -22.13 17.28 3.10
C LYS A 66 -23.61 16.93 2.91
N GLN A 67 -23.97 16.45 1.72
CA GLN A 67 -25.34 16.07 1.39
C GLN A 67 -25.77 14.80 2.14
N TYR A 68 -25.02 13.71 1.99
CA TYR A 68 -25.43 12.38 2.45
C TYR A 68 -24.79 11.95 3.76
N GLY A 69 -23.65 12.53 4.11
CA GLY A 69 -22.81 12.11 5.23
C GLY A 69 -21.98 10.88 4.91
N MET A 70 -21.51 10.22 5.96
CA MET A 70 -20.67 9.02 5.88
C MET A 70 -21.34 7.87 6.63
N ARG A 71 -21.21 6.65 6.12
CA ARG A 71 -21.68 5.43 6.81
C ARG A 71 -20.65 4.89 7.79
N ASN A 72 -19.37 5.17 7.56
CA ASN A 72 -18.27 4.66 8.35
C ASN A 72 -17.49 5.85 8.95
N SER A 73 -17.10 5.74 10.21
CA SER A 73 -16.28 6.77 10.87
C SER A 73 -14.83 6.78 10.37
N ASN A 74 -14.30 5.60 10.03
CA ASN A 74 -12.98 5.38 9.43
C ASN A 74 -13.13 4.38 8.29
N CYS A 75 -12.41 4.59 7.17
CA CYS A 75 -12.58 3.77 5.97
C CYS A 75 -11.32 3.02 5.52
N VAL A 76 -10.13 3.49 5.87
CA VAL A 76 -8.88 2.96 5.32
C VAL A 76 -7.87 2.73 6.45
N ALA A 77 -7.28 1.55 6.44
CA ALA A 77 -6.11 1.20 7.24
C ALA A 77 -5.27 0.21 6.44
N ILE A 78 -3.95 0.37 6.51
CA ILE A 78 -3.01 -0.56 5.89
C ILE A 78 -2.56 -1.51 7.00
N ALA A 79 -3.01 -2.76 6.97
CA ALA A 79 -2.68 -3.79 7.94
C ALA A 79 -1.71 -4.82 7.33
N PRO A 80 -0.96 -5.59 8.15
CA PRO A 80 -0.14 -6.69 7.65
C PRO A 80 -0.98 -7.71 6.87
N THR A 81 -0.52 -8.06 5.67
CA THR A 81 -1.25 -8.99 4.77
C THR A 81 -0.53 -10.31 4.55
N ALA A 82 0.37 -10.73 5.46
CA ALA A 82 1.25 -11.89 5.28
C ALA A 82 0.53 -13.16 4.77
N THR A 83 -0.57 -13.59 5.38
CA THR A 83 -1.29 -14.79 4.94
C THR A 83 -2.00 -14.59 3.60
N ILE A 84 -2.73 -13.49 3.43
CA ILE A 84 -3.55 -13.27 2.22
C ILE A 84 -2.72 -12.91 0.99
N SER A 85 -1.57 -12.24 1.16
CA SER A 85 -0.61 -11.96 0.09
C SER A 85 0.05 -13.24 -0.42
N ASN A 86 0.40 -14.17 0.48
CA ASN A 86 0.87 -15.51 0.12
C ASN A 86 -0.18 -16.31 -0.68
N ILE A 87 -1.47 -16.19 -0.35
CA ILE A 87 -2.55 -16.90 -1.06
C ILE A 87 -2.65 -16.45 -2.53
N ILE A 88 -2.50 -15.16 -2.79
CA ILE A 88 -2.65 -14.59 -4.14
C ILE A 88 -1.32 -14.35 -4.86
N GLY A 89 -0.18 -14.69 -4.24
CA GLY A 89 1.14 -14.60 -4.85
C GLY A 89 1.66 -13.16 -5.06
N VAL A 90 1.40 -12.24 -4.12
CA VAL A 90 1.89 -10.85 -4.18
C VAL A 90 2.75 -10.51 -2.96
N SER A 91 3.47 -9.38 -3.02
CA SER A 91 4.23 -8.87 -1.86
C SER A 91 3.31 -8.52 -0.69
N ALA A 92 3.86 -8.60 0.53
CA ALA A 92 3.12 -8.26 1.72
C ALA A 92 2.98 -6.73 1.85
N CYS A 93 1.75 -6.26 1.96
CA CYS A 93 1.42 -4.89 2.34
C CYS A 93 2.14 -3.85 1.44
N ILE A 94 2.76 -2.85 2.05
CA ILE A 94 3.64 -1.84 1.43
C ILE A 94 5.11 -2.14 1.71
N GLU A 95 5.42 -3.35 2.17
CA GLU A 95 6.78 -3.73 2.53
C GLU A 95 7.62 -3.90 1.26
N PRO A 96 8.89 -3.44 1.26
CA PRO A 96 9.82 -3.81 0.22
C PRO A 96 10.05 -5.33 0.22
N THR A 97 10.41 -5.88 -0.94
CA THR A 97 10.83 -7.28 -1.04
C THR A 97 11.97 -7.53 -0.06
N TYR A 98 11.77 -8.44 0.89
CA TYR A 98 12.77 -8.76 1.92
C TYR A 98 14.04 -9.36 1.32
N GLN A 99 13.88 -10.38 0.48
CA GLN A 99 14.96 -11.05 -0.25
C GLN A 99 14.43 -11.55 -1.60
N ASN A 100 15.26 -11.50 -2.65
CA ASN A 100 14.88 -12.05 -3.94
C ASN A 100 14.95 -13.58 -4.00
N LEU A 101 15.57 -14.20 -3.00
CA LEU A 101 15.64 -15.65 -2.84
C LEU A 101 15.60 -15.95 -1.34
N TYR A 102 14.65 -16.76 -0.91
CA TYR A 102 14.58 -17.22 0.48
C TYR A 102 14.07 -18.65 0.57
N VAL A 103 14.42 -19.36 1.64
CA VAL A 103 13.93 -20.71 1.90
C VAL A 103 12.75 -20.64 2.85
N LYS A 104 11.63 -21.22 2.44
CA LYS A 104 10.45 -21.40 3.28
C LYS A 104 10.40 -22.86 3.73
N SER A 105 10.69 -23.11 5.00
CA SER A 105 10.57 -24.43 5.61
C SER A 105 9.18 -24.61 6.23
N ASN A 106 8.49 -25.71 5.89
CA ASN A 106 7.23 -26.11 6.51
C ASN A 106 7.23 -27.63 6.80
N LEU A 107 6.13 -28.17 7.33
CA LEU A 107 6.01 -29.61 7.66
C LEU A 107 6.22 -30.54 6.45
N SER A 108 6.14 -30.02 5.23
CA SER A 108 6.28 -30.77 3.97
C SER A 108 7.67 -30.61 3.33
N GLY A 109 8.60 -29.88 3.96
CA GLY A 109 9.98 -29.71 3.49
C GLY A 109 10.39 -28.25 3.32
N GLU A 110 11.50 -28.05 2.60
CA GLU A 110 12.07 -26.74 2.30
C GLU A 110 11.78 -26.35 0.85
N PHE A 111 11.20 -25.17 0.67
CA PHE A 111 10.87 -24.63 -0.64
C PHE A 111 11.66 -23.35 -0.87
N THR A 112 12.54 -23.35 -1.87
CA THR A 112 13.19 -22.12 -2.33
C THR A 112 12.15 -21.28 -3.05
N VAL A 113 11.86 -20.10 -2.50
CA VAL A 113 11.04 -19.08 -3.13
C VAL A 113 11.97 -18.05 -3.74
N VAL A 114 11.69 -17.69 -4.99
CA VAL A 114 12.46 -16.72 -5.76
C VAL A 114 11.52 -15.61 -6.22
N ASN A 115 12.04 -14.39 -6.35
CA ASN A 115 11.29 -13.26 -6.88
C ASN A 115 11.03 -13.46 -8.38
N ASP A 116 9.79 -13.81 -8.72
CA ASP A 116 9.36 -14.08 -10.10
C ASP A 116 9.57 -12.89 -11.03
N TYR A 117 9.47 -11.65 -10.52
CA TYR A 117 9.75 -10.44 -11.30
C TYR A 117 11.22 -10.39 -11.70
N LEU A 118 12.13 -10.66 -10.77
CA LEU A 118 13.57 -10.73 -11.04
C LEU A 118 13.88 -11.81 -12.09
N VAL A 119 13.32 -13.02 -11.93
CA VAL A 119 13.55 -14.11 -12.89
C VAL A 119 13.10 -13.72 -14.29
N ARG A 120 11.94 -13.07 -14.41
CA ARG A 120 11.42 -12.61 -15.69
C ARG A 120 12.38 -11.61 -16.34
N ASP A 121 12.88 -10.65 -15.57
CA ASP A 121 13.78 -9.62 -16.08
C ASP A 121 15.15 -10.20 -16.46
N LEU A 122 15.68 -11.14 -15.65
CA LEU A 122 16.91 -11.88 -15.98
C LEU A 122 16.74 -12.74 -17.24
N LYS A 123 15.60 -13.40 -17.42
CA LYS A 123 15.29 -14.16 -18.65
C LYS A 123 15.23 -13.24 -19.87
N ALA A 124 14.57 -12.08 -19.75
CA ALA A 124 14.48 -11.10 -20.83
C ALA A 124 15.86 -10.57 -21.25
N ARG A 125 16.79 -10.45 -20.29
CA ARG A 125 18.17 -10.02 -20.53
C ARG A 125 19.13 -11.17 -20.90
N GLY A 126 18.65 -12.42 -20.99
CA GLY A 126 19.49 -13.60 -21.26
C GLY A 126 20.48 -13.92 -20.14
N LEU A 127 20.25 -13.41 -18.93
CA LEU A 127 21.09 -13.57 -17.74
C LEU A 127 20.62 -14.71 -16.82
N TRP A 128 19.49 -15.35 -17.14
CA TRP A 128 18.96 -16.46 -16.35
C TRP A 128 19.61 -17.79 -16.76
N ASP A 129 20.69 -18.15 -16.08
CA ASP A 129 21.41 -19.41 -16.24
C ASP A 129 21.78 -20.05 -14.90
N GLU A 130 22.37 -21.25 -14.93
CA GLU A 130 22.76 -21.99 -13.73
C GLU A 130 23.75 -21.23 -12.85
N VAL A 131 24.64 -20.42 -13.46
CA VAL A 131 25.61 -19.59 -12.75
C VAL A 131 24.89 -18.49 -11.98
N MET A 132 23.94 -17.80 -12.61
CA MET A 132 23.12 -16.78 -11.95
C MET A 132 22.30 -17.37 -10.79
N VAL A 133 21.73 -18.57 -10.96
CA VAL A 133 21.02 -19.26 -9.87
C VAL A 133 21.95 -19.59 -8.71
N ALA A 134 23.19 -20.02 -8.99
CA ALA A 134 24.18 -20.29 -7.96
C ALA A 134 24.62 -19.00 -7.24
N ASP A 135 24.86 -17.91 -7.96
CA ASP A 135 25.22 -16.60 -7.40
C ASP A 135 24.10 -16.05 -6.52
N LEU A 136 22.84 -16.15 -6.96
CA LEU A 136 21.68 -15.74 -6.16
C LEU A 136 21.57 -16.52 -4.86
N LYS A 137 21.89 -17.82 -4.86
CA LYS A 137 21.94 -18.62 -3.63
C LYS A 137 23.11 -18.23 -2.75
N TYR A 138 24.29 -18.02 -3.33
CA TYR A 138 25.51 -17.67 -2.61
C TYR A 138 25.40 -16.31 -1.91
N PHE A 139 24.69 -15.35 -2.53
CA PHE A 139 24.49 -14.00 -1.99
C PHE A 139 23.13 -13.80 -1.32
N ASP A 140 22.43 -14.88 -0.91
CA ASP A 140 21.14 -14.82 -0.21
C ASP A 140 20.09 -13.92 -0.93
N GLY A 141 20.05 -13.99 -2.25
CA GLY A 141 19.16 -13.21 -3.12
C GLY A 141 19.58 -11.74 -3.32
N SER A 142 20.73 -11.32 -2.79
CA SER A 142 21.28 -9.99 -3.05
C SER A 142 21.91 -9.89 -4.43
N LEU A 143 21.54 -8.85 -5.17
CA LEU A 143 22.08 -8.57 -6.50
C LEU A 143 23.35 -7.72 -6.48
N ALA A 144 23.58 -6.99 -5.38
CA ALA A 144 24.61 -5.95 -5.31
C ALA A 144 26.05 -6.45 -5.48
N ARG A 145 26.28 -7.76 -5.34
CA ARG A 145 27.61 -8.40 -5.44
C ARG A 145 27.76 -9.27 -6.69
N ILE A 146 26.78 -9.25 -7.60
CA ILE A 146 26.79 -10.05 -8.83
C ILE A 146 27.15 -9.11 -9.99
N ASP A 147 28.40 -9.13 -10.44
CA ASP A 147 28.94 -8.20 -11.46
C ASP A 147 28.18 -8.26 -12.81
N ARG A 148 27.53 -9.39 -13.10
CA ARG A 148 26.73 -9.60 -14.31
C ARG A 148 25.39 -8.87 -14.29
N ILE A 149 24.95 -8.41 -13.11
CA ILE A 149 23.70 -7.66 -12.95
C ILE A 149 23.96 -6.20 -13.33
N PRO A 150 23.23 -5.66 -14.31
CA PRO A 150 23.34 -4.25 -14.65
C PRO A 150 22.74 -3.37 -13.54
N GLN A 151 23.08 -2.08 -13.54
CA GLN A 151 22.67 -1.15 -12.47
C GLN A 151 21.20 -0.71 -12.54
N ASP A 152 20.48 -1.06 -13.61
CA ASP A 152 19.10 -0.67 -13.89
C ASP A 152 18.07 -1.79 -13.64
#